data_AF-A0A1A9X099-F1
#
_entry.id   AF-A0A1A9X099-F1
#
_cell.length_a   1.000
_cell.length_b   1.000
_cell.length_c   1.000
_cell.angle_alpha   90.00
_cell.angle_beta   90.00
_cell.angle_gamma   90.00
#
_symmetry.space_group_name_H-M   'P 1'
#
loop_
_entity.id
_entity.type
_entity.pdbx_description
1 polymer ?
#
loop_
_entity_poly.entity_id
_entity_poly.type
_entity_poly.pdbx_seq_one_letter_code
_entity_poly.pdbx_strand_id
1 'polypeptide(L)'
;MSLAIEKSLSGNKKAGLRYCVGNRQYGEYVYDMALQFSTRFQYESHFGLFWANSFSHNDYSVPATMDAIILKYLKEMETLGIFDNTIVFFLSDHGARWGELLKLSEGFLEERLPTFFISIPKWFHNTYPELIRNLQTNCQRLTTPYDIYMTMQHLLEIGDQNFDIKPATGCALCQSLFQEIPEDRTCFDARIPEKWCTCRSFNKSITK
;
A
#
# COMPACT_ATOMS: atom_id res chain seq x y z
N MET A 1 14.00 -2.52 17.29
CA MET A 1 13.65 -1.45 18.24
C MET A 1 12.37 -1.77 19.01
N SER A 2 11.26 -2.12 18.34
CA SER A 2 9.94 -2.33 18.98
C SER A 2 9.93 -3.39 20.08
N LEU A 3 10.57 -4.54 19.87
CA LEU A 3 10.66 -5.63 20.87
C LEU A 3 11.38 -5.24 22.18
N ALA A 4 12.29 -4.26 22.14
CA ALA A 4 12.97 -3.78 23.34
C ALA A 4 12.08 -2.83 24.13
N ILE A 5 11.32 -1.96 23.44
CA ILE A 5 10.38 -1.02 24.07
C ILE A 5 9.29 -1.79 24.82
N GLU A 6 8.78 -2.88 24.23
CA GLU A 6 7.76 -3.73 24.86
C GLU A 6 8.21 -4.42 26.16
N LYS A 7 9.52 -4.61 26.35
CA LYS A 7 10.07 -5.18 27.59
C LYS A 7 10.20 -4.15 28.71
N SER A 8 10.33 -2.88 28.35
CA SER A 8 10.64 -1.79 29.29
C SER A 8 9.44 -0.95 29.65
N LEU A 9 8.43 -0.86 28.77
CA LEU A 9 7.24 -0.04 28.97
C LEU A 9 6.00 -0.92 29.16
N SER A 10 5.13 -0.51 30.08
CA SER A 10 3.80 -1.09 30.21
C SER A 10 2.97 -0.80 28.96
N GLY A 11 1.96 -1.62 28.70
CA GLY A 11 1.10 -1.44 27.53
C GLY A 11 -0.24 -2.11 27.71
N ASN A 12 -1.19 -1.74 26.87
CA ASN A 12 -2.53 -2.31 26.85
C ASN A 12 -2.79 -3.04 25.53
N LYS A 13 -3.95 -3.69 25.45
CA LYS A 13 -4.42 -4.34 24.22
C LYS A 13 -5.77 -3.77 23.81
N LYS A 14 -6.01 -3.72 22.50
CA LYS A 14 -7.31 -3.44 21.89
C LYS A 14 -7.53 -4.46 20.77
N ALA A 15 -8.73 -5.02 20.71
CA ALA A 15 -9.07 -6.10 19.77
C ALA A 15 -8.05 -7.26 19.76
N GLY A 16 -7.47 -7.61 20.92
CA GLY A 16 -6.49 -8.70 21.05
C GLY A 16 -5.05 -8.38 20.64
N LEU A 17 -4.78 -7.22 20.05
CA LEU A 17 -3.45 -6.76 19.66
C LEU A 17 -2.87 -5.77 20.66
N ARG A 18 -1.54 -5.68 20.73
CA ARG A 18 -0.87 -4.61 21.49
C ARG A 18 -1.28 -3.28 20.89
N TYR A 19 -1.94 -2.43 21.68
CA TYR A 19 -2.51 -1.17 21.19
C TYR A 19 -1.64 0.02 21.61
N CYS A 20 -1.45 0.23 22.92
CA CYS A 20 -0.48 1.20 23.43
C CYS A 20 0.74 0.52 24.05
N VAL A 21 1.89 1.18 23.92
CA VAL A 21 3.11 0.90 24.70
C VAL A 21 3.58 2.23 25.26
N GLY A 22 3.74 2.31 26.58
CA GLY A 22 3.84 3.58 27.28
C GLY A 22 2.62 4.47 27.04
N ASN A 23 2.87 5.72 26.66
CA ASN A 23 1.84 6.72 26.38
C ASN A 23 1.50 6.87 24.88
N ARG A 24 1.98 5.97 24.03
CA ARG A 24 1.82 6.05 22.56
C ARG A 24 1.17 4.79 21.99
N GLN A 25 0.47 4.93 20.87
CA GLN A 25 -0.01 3.78 20.12
C GLN A 25 1.17 3.06 19.47
N TYR A 26 1.13 1.72 19.43
CA TYR A 26 2.23 0.88 18.97
C TYR A 26 2.67 1.22 17.54
N GLY A 27 1.70 1.55 16.67
CA GLY A 27 1.97 1.96 15.29
C GLY A 27 2.84 3.21 15.18
N GLU A 28 2.78 4.14 16.12
CA GLU A 28 3.58 5.36 16.10
C GLU A 28 5.09 5.07 16.13
N TYR A 29 5.52 4.03 16.87
CA TYR A 29 6.94 3.64 16.90
C TYR A 29 7.44 3.15 15.54
N VAL A 30 6.56 2.54 14.74
CA VAL A 30 6.88 2.12 13.37
C VAL A 30 7.01 3.35 12.46
N TYR A 31 6.08 4.30 12.55
CA TYR A 31 6.12 5.53 11.76
C TYR A 31 7.27 6.45 12.15
N ASP A 32 7.64 6.53 13.44
CA ASP A 32 8.84 7.24 13.88
C ASP A 32 10.09 6.64 13.24
N MET A 33 10.20 5.31 13.20
CA MET A 33 11.32 4.62 12.57
C MET A 33 11.35 4.87 11.06
N ALA A 34 10.18 4.88 10.40
CA ALA A 34 10.06 5.24 8.99
C ALA A 34 10.58 6.66 8.73
N LEU A 35 10.13 7.63 9.52
CA LEU A 35 10.53 9.02 9.40
C LEU A 35 12.04 9.21 9.65
N GLN A 36 12.59 8.59 10.70
CA GLN A 36 14.01 8.66 11.04
C GLN A 36 14.87 8.03 9.95
N PHE A 37 14.47 6.87 9.44
CA PHE A 37 15.17 6.19 8.35
C PHE A 37 15.17 7.03 7.07
N SER A 38 14.00 7.49 6.63
CA SER A 38 13.86 8.31 5.43
C SER A 38 14.61 9.63 5.54
N THR A 39 14.63 10.26 6.72
CA THR A 39 15.44 11.47 6.97
C THR A 39 16.94 11.17 6.91
N ARG A 40 17.38 10.08 7.53
CA ARG A 40 18.81 9.73 7.60
C ARG A 40 19.39 9.42 6.21
N PHE A 41 18.61 8.77 5.34
CA PHE A 41 19.08 8.31 4.03
C PHE A 41 18.50 9.12 2.87
N GLN A 42 17.93 10.30 3.12
CA GLN A 42 17.23 11.12 2.11
C GLN A 42 18.04 11.38 0.83
N TYR A 43 19.37 11.44 0.92
CA TYR A 43 20.28 11.72 -0.19
C TYR A 43 21.11 10.49 -0.62
N GLU A 44 20.75 9.30 -0.14
CA GLU A 44 21.38 8.03 -0.48
C GLU A 44 20.32 7.10 -1.11
N SER A 45 20.71 6.20 -2.02
CA SER A 45 19.79 5.18 -2.53
C SER A 45 19.39 4.24 -1.39
N HIS A 46 18.10 4.14 -1.11
CA HIS A 46 17.59 3.35 0.01
C HIS A 46 16.26 2.65 -0.34
N PHE A 47 15.98 1.57 0.40
CA PHE A 47 14.70 0.86 0.38
C PHE A 47 14.26 0.62 1.83
N GLY A 48 13.01 0.97 2.14
CA GLY A 48 12.44 0.79 3.47
C GLY A 48 11.04 0.18 3.39
N LEU A 49 10.80 -0.84 4.21
CA LEU A 49 9.48 -1.44 4.41
C LEU A 49 9.10 -1.31 5.88
N PHE A 50 8.04 -0.54 6.15
CA PHE A 50 7.56 -0.25 7.50
C PHE A 50 6.13 -0.76 7.62
N TRP A 51 5.89 -1.70 8.54
CA TRP A 51 4.62 -2.41 8.63
C TRP A 51 3.97 -2.21 10.00
N ALA A 52 2.76 -1.67 10.00
CA ALA A 52 1.95 -1.50 11.20
C ALA A 52 0.73 -2.41 11.17
N ASN A 53 0.42 -3.03 12.33
CA ASN A 53 -0.65 -4.03 12.46
C ASN A 53 -1.62 -3.65 13.61
N SER A 54 -1.07 -3.13 14.71
CA SER A 54 -1.74 -2.91 16.00
C SER A 54 -3.09 -2.19 15.99
N PHE A 55 -3.31 -1.31 15.00
CA PHE A 55 -4.47 -0.44 14.95
C PHE A 55 -5.41 -0.72 13.77
N SER A 56 -5.09 -1.65 12.87
CA SER A 56 -5.84 -1.86 11.62
C SER A 56 -6.30 -3.29 11.37
N HIS A 57 -5.60 -4.30 11.92
CA HIS A 57 -5.84 -5.68 11.52
C HIS A 57 -7.09 -6.30 12.15
N ASN A 58 -7.43 -5.90 13.40
CA ASN A 58 -8.42 -6.60 14.22
C ASN A 58 -9.71 -5.83 14.48
N ASP A 59 -9.88 -4.61 13.99
CA ASP A 59 -11.10 -3.85 14.24
C ASP A 59 -11.15 -2.70 13.25
N TYR A 60 -12.19 -2.68 12.40
CA TYR A 60 -12.34 -1.67 11.37
C TYR A 60 -12.51 -0.24 11.93
N SER A 61 -12.88 -0.11 13.21
CA SER A 61 -13.06 1.18 13.87
C SER A 61 -11.77 1.76 14.46
N VAL A 62 -10.76 0.92 14.69
CA VAL A 62 -9.51 1.37 15.34
C VAL A 62 -8.63 2.22 14.41
N PRO A 63 -8.60 2.05 13.07
CA PRO A 63 -7.90 2.99 12.18
C PRO A 63 -8.28 4.46 12.39
N ALA A 64 -9.53 4.76 12.76
CA ALA A 64 -9.94 6.12 13.07
C ALA A 64 -9.17 6.76 14.24
N THR A 65 -8.60 5.97 15.15
CA THR A 65 -7.77 6.51 16.25
C THR A 65 -6.36 6.91 15.80
N MET A 66 -5.95 6.55 14.58
CA MET A 66 -4.65 6.87 14.01
C MET A 66 -4.75 7.84 12.82
N ASP A 67 -5.94 8.21 12.37
CA ASP A 67 -6.15 9.05 11.19
C ASP A 67 -5.37 10.39 11.26
N ALA A 68 -5.62 11.19 12.30
CA ALA A 68 -4.92 12.45 12.51
C ALA A 68 -3.41 12.28 12.75
N ILE A 69 -3.00 11.14 13.29
CA ILE A 69 -1.59 10.81 13.56
C ILE A 69 -0.88 10.47 12.26
N ILE A 70 -1.48 9.67 11.37
CA ILE A 70 -0.94 9.35 10.05
C ILE A 70 -0.83 10.63 9.22
N LEU A 71 -1.85 11.49 9.23
CA LEU A 71 -1.80 12.79 8.56
C LEU A 71 -0.62 13.65 9.05
N LYS A 72 -0.37 13.65 10.37
CA LYS A 72 0.79 14.36 10.94
C LYS A 72 2.10 13.83 10.34
N TYR A 73 2.30 12.51 10.29
CA TYR A 73 3.52 11.93 9.71
C TYR A 73 3.67 12.26 8.22
N LEU A 74 2.59 12.19 7.44
CA LEU A 74 2.63 12.55 6.01
C LEU A 74 3.00 14.02 5.81
N LYS A 75 2.44 14.94 6.61
CA LYS A 75 2.83 16.36 6.57
C LYS A 75 4.26 16.61 7.01
N GLU A 76 4.74 15.84 7.98
CA GLU A 76 6.13 15.93 8.43
C GLU A 76 7.09 15.43 7.34
N MET A 77 6.75 14.34 6.65
CA MET A 77 7.50 13.87 5.48
C MET A 77 7.54 14.89 4.34
N GLU A 78 6.42 15.56 4.07
CA GLU A 78 6.35 16.66 3.10
C GLU A 78 7.23 17.84 3.52
N THR A 79 7.13 18.28 4.78
CA THR A 79 7.91 19.41 5.31
C THR A 79 9.41 19.14 5.27
N LEU A 80 9.83 17.89 5.50
CA LEU A 80 11.24 17.48 5.44
C LEU A 80 11.74 17.22 4.00
N GLY A 81 10.88 17.33 2.98
CA GLY A 81 11.25 17.10 1.58
C GLY A 81 11.50 15.63 1.26
N ILE A 82 10.93 14.68 2.02
CA ILE A 82 11.09 13.25 1.75
C ILE A 82 10.42 12.86 0.43
N PHE A 83 9.22 13.40 0.16
CA PHE A 83 8.50 13.17 -1.10
C PHE A 83 9.16 13.80 -2.33
N ASP A 84 10.14 14.70 -2.15
CA ASP A 84 10.80 15.35 -3.27
C ASP A 84 11.80 14.42 -3.98
N ASN A 85 12.26 13.35 -3.31
CA ASN A 85 13.26 12.42 -3.87
C ASN A 85 12.89 10.93 -3.70
N THR A 86 11.74 10.63 -3.08
CA THR A 86 11.34 9.26 -2.73
C THR A 86 9.98 8.90 -3.34
N ILE A 87 9.89 7.75 -3.98
CA ILE A 87 8.59 7.13 -4.32
C ILE A 87 8.07 6.41 -3.07
N VAL A 88 6.87 6.77 -2.62
CA VAL A 88 6.28 6.20 -1.40
C VAL A 88 5.02 5.43 -1.75
N PHE A 89 5.01 4.14 -1.46
CA PHE A 89 3.81 3.29 -1.52
C PHE A 89 3.19 3.20 -0.13
N PHE A 90 1.92 3.59 0.00
CA PHE A 90 1.14 3.45 1.24
C PHE A 90 0.02 2.43 1.01
N LEU A 91 0.17 1.24 1.59
CA LEU A 91 -0.62 0.08 1.21
C LEU A 91 -1.01 -0.83 2.38
N SER A 92 -2.04 -1.63 2.15
CA SER A 92 -2.45 -2.77 2.98
C SER A 92 -2.26 -4.08 2.20
N ASP A 93 -2.08 -5.21 2.89
CA ASP A 93 -1.99 -6.53 2.28
C ASP A 93 -3.38 -7.11 1.95
N HIS A 94 -4.39 -6.72 2.74
CA HIS A 94 -5.78 -7.11 2.54
C HIS A 94 -6.74 -6.02 3.05
N GLY A 95 -8.03 -6.19 2.80
CA GLY A 95 -9.09 -5.39 3.42
C GLY A 95 -9.55 -5.95 4.78
N ALA A 96 -10.74 -5.64 5.26
CA ALA A 96 -11.26 -6.16 6.52
C ALA A 96 -11.58 -7.66 6.42
N ARG A 97 -10.89 -8.51 7.18
CA ARG A 97 -11.07 -9.97 7.12
C ARG A 97 -12.21 -10.52 7.98
N TRP A 98 -12.79 -9.68 8.82
CA TRP A 98 -13.81 -10.06 9.79
C TRP A 98 -14.47 -8.84 10.42
N GLY A 99 -15.56 -9.08 11.15
CA GLY A 99 -16.37 -8.04 11.79
C GLY A 99 -17.68 -7.78 11.07
N GLU A 100 -18.41 -6.77 11.53
CA GLU A 100 -19.77 -6.48 11.07
C GLU A 100 -19.85 -6.08 9.59
N LEU A 101 -18.78 -5.48 9.04
CA LEU A 101 -18.71 -5.10 7.62
C LEU A 101 -18.89 -6.30 6.67
N LEU A 102 -18.42 -7.49 7.07
CA LEU A 102 -18.55 -8.69 6.26
C LEU A 102 -19.95 -9.29 6.22
N LYS A 103 -20.87 -8.83 7.09
CA LYS A 103 -22.27 -9.26 7.08
C LYS A 103 -23.11 -8.54 6.02
N LEU A 104 -22.57 -7.46 5.43
CA LEU A 104 -23.22 -6.70 4.36
C LEU A 104 -23.19 -7.49 3.05
N SER A 105 -24.15 -7.23 2.16
CA SER A 105 -24.24 -7.87 0.82
C SER A 105 -22.97 -7.67 -0.01
N GLU A 106 -22.32 -6.52 0.15
CA GLU A 106 -21.09 -6.12 -0.51
C GLU A 106 -19.84 -6.32 0.36
N GLY A 107 -19.97 -6.97 1.53
CA GLY A 107 -18.86 -7.16 2.48
C GLY A 107 -17.66 -7.90 1.89
N PHE A 108 -17.86 -8.68 0.82
CA PHE A 108 -16.75 -9.29 0.08
C PHE A 108 -15.78 -8.26 -0.53
N LEU A 109 -16.23 -7.05 -0.85
CA LEU A 109 -15.36 -5.97 -1.31
C LEU A 109 -14.48 -5.45 -0.18
N GLU A 110 -15.06 -5.31 1.03
CA GLU A 110 -14.33 -4.93 2.23
C GLU A 110 -13.20 -5.92 2.54
N GLU A 111 -13.40 -7.21 2.30
CA GLU A 111 -12.35 -8.23 2.48
C GLU A 111 -11.26 -8.17 1.40
N ARG A 112 -11.66 -7.96 0.14
CA ARG A 112 -10.83 -8.21 -1.04
C ARG A 112 -10.09 -6.98 -1.55
N LEU A 113 -10.55 -5.77 -1.23
CA LEU A 113 -9.95 -4.53 -1.71
C LEU A 113 -9.06 -3.91 -0.63
N PRO A 114 -7.74 -4.04 -0.73
CA PRO A 114 -6.83 -3.33 0.16
C PRO A 114 -6.73 -1.85 -0.21
N THR A 115 -6.31 -1.04 0.76
CA THR A 115 -5.83 0.31 0.52
C THR A 115 -4.54 0.29 -0.29
N PHE A 116 -4.43 1.14 -1.32
CA PHE A 116 -3.18 1.36 -2.05
C PHE A 116 -3.11 2.81 -2.57
N PHE A 117 -2.06 3.53 -2.16
CA PHE A 117 -1.75 4.87 -2.63
C PHE A 117 -0.26 4.95 -3.00
N ILE A 118 0.06 5.83 -3.94
CA ILE A 118 1.42 6.07 -4.39
C ILE A 118 1.69 7.59 -4.45
N SER A 119 2.81 8.01 -3.86
CA SER A 119 3.37 9.36 -4.02
C SER A 119 4.60 9.28 -4.92
N ILE A 120 4.64 10.11 -5.96
CA ILE A 120 5.73 10.18 -6.92
C ILE A 120 6.37 11.58 -6.87
N PRO A 121 7.71 11.70 -6.81
CA PRO A 121 8.39 12.99 -6.81
C PRO A 121 8.10 13.86 -8.02
N LYS A 122 7.96 15.18 -7.82
CA LYS A 122 7.65 16.16 -8.89
C LYS A 122 8.61 16.09 -10.08
N TRP A 123 9.91 15.87 -9.84
CA TRP A 123 10.88 15.75 -10.92
C TRP A 123 10.58 14.52 -11.81
N PHE A 124 10.15 13.41 -11.22
CA PHE A 124 9.81 12.19 -11.96
C PHE A 124 8.61 12.43 -12.89
N HIS A 125 7.65 13.27 -12.48
CA HIS A 125 6.57 13.69 -13.37
C HIS A 125 7.05 14.43 -14.60
N ASN A 126 8.06 15.29 -14.45
CA ASN A 126 8.61 16.07 -15.56
C ASN A 126 9.53 15.22 -16.45
N THR A 127 10.27 14.29 -15.86
CA THR A 127 11.22 13.43 -16.59
C THR A 127 10.52 12.30 -17.33
N TYR A 128 9.47 11.71 -16.75
CA TYR A 128 8.78 10.53 -17.29
C TYR A 128 7.26 10.75 -17.45
N PRO A 129 6.83 11.75 -18.25
CA PRO A 129 5.42 12.12 -18.36
C PRO A 129 4.52 11.00 -18.93
N GLU A 130 5.09 10.12 -19.76
CA GLU A 130 4.37 8.94 -20.28
C GLU A 130 4.10 7.90 -19.17
N LEU A 131 5.12 7.59 -18.35
CA LEU A 131 4.96 6.67 -17.23
C LEU A 131 3.91 7.15 -16.23
N ILE A 132 3.86 8.47 -15.96
CA ILE A 132 2.83 9.08 -15.12
C ILE A 132 1.45 8.99 -15.74
N ARG A 133 1.31 9.22 -17.05
CA ARG A 133 0.02 9.09 -17.74
C ARG A 133 -0.53 7.67 -17.64
N ASN A 134 0.33 6.68 -17.81
CA ASN A 134 -0.04 5.28 -17.64
C ASN A 134 -0.45 5.00 -16.19
N LEU A 135 0.32 5.47 -15.21
CA LEU A 135 -0.02 5.32 -13.79
C LEU A 135 -1.38 5.96 -13.44
N GLN A 136 -1.67 7.15 -13.97
CA GLN A 136 -2.96 7.84 -13.79
C GLN A 136 -4.12 7.07 -14.42
N THR A 137 -3.91 6.50 -15.61
CA THR A 137 -4.90 5.63 -16.27
C THR A 137 -5.15 4.37 -15.43
N ASN A 138 -4.08 3.80 -14.87
CA ASN A 138 -4.12 2.59 -14.07
C ASN A 138 -4.86 2.74 -12.73
N CYS A 139 -5.11 3.97 -12.25
CA CYS A 139 -5.97 4.21 -11.09
C CYS A 139 -7.42 3.70 -11.29
N GLN A 140 -7.83 3.47 -12.54
CA GLN A 140 -9.15 2.93 -12.90
C GLN A 140 -9.05 1.52 -13.52
N ARG A 141 -7.93 0.83 -13.33
CA ARG A 141 -7.68 -0.52 -13.88
C ARG A 141 -7.55 -1.55 -12.76
N LEU A 142 -7.80 -2.81 -13.09
CA LEU A 142 -7.60 -3.92 -12.17
C LEU A 142 -6.09 -4.15 -11.98
N THR A 143 -5.59 -3.94 -10.75
CA THR A 143 -4.18 -4.12 -10.39
C THR A 143 -4.03 -5.09 -9.23
N THR A 144 -2.82 -5.61 -9.04
CA THR A 144 -2.48 -6.59 -8.01
C THR A 144 -1.11 -6.28 -7.40
N PRO A 145 -0.77 -6.88 -6.25
CA PRO A 145 0.58 -6.78 -5.69
C PRO A 145 1.70 -7.27 -6.64
N TYR A 146 1.39 -8.14 -7.60
CA TYR A 146 2.36 -8.52 -8.64
C TYR A 146 2.72 -7.35 -9.56
N ASP A 147 1.77 -6.46 -9.86
CA ASP A 147 2.05 -5.26 -10.65
C ASP A 147 2.94 -4.26 -9.87
N ILE A 148 2.77 -4.19 -8.54
CA ILE A 148 3.66 -3.43 -7.66
C ILE A 148 5.08 -4.01 -7.69
N TYR A 149 5.22 -5.34 -7.61
CA TYR A 149 6.52 -6.01 -7.75
C TYR A 149 7.18 -5.72 -9.11
N MET A 150 6.43 -5.81 -10.20
CA MET A 150 6.94 -5.45 -11.53
C MET A 150 7.31 -3.96 -11.62
N THR A 151 6.59 -3.08 -10.90
CA THR A 151 6.92 -1.66 -10.79
C THR A 151 8.25 -1.43 -10.08
N MET A 152 8.54 -2.17 -9.02
CA MET A 152 9.84 -2.10 -8.34
C MET A 152 10.99 -2.53 -9.25
N GLN A 153 10.80 -3.57 -10.07
CA GLN A 153 11.80 -3.98 -11.06
C GLN A 153 12.00 -2.92 -12.16
N HIS A 154 10.92 -2.32 -12.65
CA HIS A 154 11.00 -1.23 -13.63
C HIS A 154 11.75 0.00 -13.06
N LEU A 155 11.58 0.32 -11.78
CA LEU A 155 12.36 1.37 -11.12
C LEU A 155 13.86 1.03 -11.04
N LEU A 156 14.22 -0.25 -10.86
CA LEU A 156 15.62 -0.68 -10.89
C LEU A 156 16.22 -0.56 -12.29
N GLU A 157 15.46 -0.91 -13.34
CA GLU A 157 15.87 -0.71 -14.74
C GLU A 157 16.08 0.76 -15.10
N ILE A 158 15.22 1.65 -14.60
CA ILE A 158 15.42 3.11 -14.76
C ILE A 158 16.73 3.58 -14.12
N GLY A 159 17.12 2.98 -12.98
CA GLY A 159 18.36 3.31 -12.27
C GLY A 159 19.61 2.65 -12.85
N ASP A 160 19.47 1.46 -13.45
CA ASP A 160 20.53 0.69 -14.10
C ASP A 160 19.98 -0.01 -15.34
N GLN A 161 20.38 0.49 -16.52
CA GLN A 161 19.94 -0.06 -17.81
C GLN A 161 20.38 -1.50 -18.07
N ASN A 162 21.30 -2.05 -17.26
CA ASN A 162 21.70 -3.46 -17.34
C ASN A 162 20.84 -4.37 -16.46
N PHE A 163 19.89 -3.83 -15.70
CA PHE A 163 19.00 -4.61 -14.86
C PHE A 163 18.04 -5.44 -15.72
N ASP A 164 18.10 -6.76 -15.54
CA ASP A 164 17.24 -7.72 -16.24
C ASP A 164 15.91 -7.90 -15.50
N ILE A 165 14.83 -7.34 -16.05
CA ILE A 165 13.48 -7.50 -15.51
C ILE A 165 13.01 -8.95 -15.68
N LYS A 166 12.59 -9.58 -14.58
CA LYS A 166 12.06 -10.95 -14.58
C LYS A 166 10.55 -10.95 -14.36
N PRO A 167 9.77 -11.76 -15.08
CA PRO A 167 8.34 -11.90 -14.82
C PRO A 167 8.07 -12.34 -13.37
N ALA A 168 7.01 -11.81 -12.77
CA ALA A 168 6.58 -12.23 -11.45
C ALA A 168 6.22 -13.73 -11.46
N THR A 169 6.79 -14.52 -10.54
CA THR A 169 6.60 -15.99 -10.52
C THR A 169 5.12 -16.38 -10.41
N GLY A 170 4.31 -15.62 -9.67
CA GLY A 170 2.88 -15.87 -9.51
C GLY A 170 2.00 -15.26 -10.62
N CYS A 171 2.57 -14.41 -11.49
CA CYS A 171 1.82 -13.74 -12.54
C CYS A 171 2.74 -13.27 -13.68
N ALA A 172 3.00 -14.18 -14.63
CA ALA A 172 3.85 -13.89 -15.79
C ALA A 172 3.28 -12.81 -16.73
N LEU A 173 1.97 -12.53 -16.65
CA LEU A 173 1.30 -11.48 -17.43
C LEU A 173 1.18 -10.16 -16.67
N CYS A 174 1.58 -10.11 -15.39
CA CYS A 174 1.57 -8.88 -14.62
C CYS A 174 2.72 -7.99 -15.08
N GLN A 175 2.50 -6.69 -14.98
CA GLN A 175 3.38 -5.69 -15.58
C GLN A 175 3.52 -4.48 -14.66
N SER A 176 4.46 -3.59 -14.98
CA SER A 176 4.66 -2.38 -14.19
C SER A 176 3.41 -1.49 -14.23
N LEU A 177 3.09 -0.84 -13.11
CA LEU A 177 2.07 0.22 -13.02
C LEU A 177 2.42 1.46 -13.84
N PHE A 178 3.66 1.58 -14.34
CA PHE A 178 4.09 2.61 -15.29
C PHE A 178 3.82 2.24 -16.76
N GLN A 179 3.33 1.03 -17.02
CA GLN A 179 2.82 0.60 -18.32
C GLN A 179 1.30 0.57 -18.26
N GLU A 180 0.62 1.00 -19.33
CA GLU A 180 -0.85 1.03 -19.35
C GLU A 180 -1.41 -0.39 -19.21
N ILE A 181 -2.21 -0.61 -18.16
CA ILE A 181 -2.89 -1.87 -17.90
C ILE A 181 -4.13 -1.95 -18.79
N PRO A 182 -4.34 -3.07 -19.52
CA PRO A 182 -5.49 -3.24 -20.40
C PRO A 182 -6.82 -2.95 -19.69
N GLU A 183 -7.70 -2.23 -20.38
CA GLU A 183 -9.05 -1.91 -19.89
C GLU A 183 -9.88 -3.16 -19.63
N ASP A 184 -9.70 -4.18 -20.45
CA ASP A 184 -10.41 -5.45 -20.43
C ASP A 184 -9.69 -6.53 -19.60
N ARG A 185 -8.65 -6.16 -18.83
CA ARG A 185 -7.91 -7.10 -17.97
C ARG A 185 -8.85 -7.83 -17.02
N THR A 186 -8.89 -9.15 -17.11
CA THR A 186 -9.73 -9.99 -16.27
C THR A 186 -9.00 -10.40 -14.99
N CYS A 187 -9.76 -10.90 -13.99
CA CYS A 187 -9.18 -11.55 -12.81
C CYS A 187 -8.25 -12.71 -13.18
N PHE A 188 -8.52 -13.44 -14.27
CA PHE A 188 -7.66 -14.54 -14.73
C PHE A 188 -6.30 -14.01 -15.21
N ASP A 189 -6.29 -12.94 -16.00
CA ASP A 189 -5.06 -12.30 -16.49
C ASP A 189 -4.23 -11.73 -15.34
N ALA A 190 -4.92 -11.15 -14.35
CA ALA A 190 -4.34 -10.66 -13.11
C ALA A 190 -3.96 -11.75 -12.09
N ARG A 191 -4.20 -13.04 -12.40
CA ARG A 191 -3.99 -14.19 -11.51
C ARG A 191 -4.69 -14.08 -10.15
N ILE A 192 -5.84 -13.42 -10.13
CA ILE A 192 -6.74 -13.38 -8.98
C ILE A 192 -7.63 -14.63 -9.02
N PRO A 193 -7.57 -15.53 -8.02
CA PRO A 193 -8.46 -16.68 -7.96
C PRO A 193 -9.94 -16.25 -7.98
N GLU A 194 -10.81 -17.03 -8.61
CA GLU A 194 -12.23 -16.68 -8.78
C GLU A 194 -12.91 -16.31 -7.45
N LYS A 195 -12.61 -17.04 -6.38
CA LYS A 195 -13.13 -16.76 -5.03
C LYS A 195 -12.75 -15.38 -4.48
N TRP A 196 -11.69 -14.76 -5.01
CA TRP A 196 -11.17 -13.44 -4.62
C TRP A 196 -11.44 -12.36 -5.68
N CYS A 197 -12.01 -12.72 -6.83
CA CYS A 197 -12.31 -11.75 -7.87
C CYS A 197 -13.39 -10.77 -7.38
N THR A 198 -13.16 -9.48 -7.56
CA THR A 198 -14.12 -8.41 -7.22
C THR A 198 -14.90 -7.94 -8.44
N CYS A 199 -14.41 -8.23 -9.64
CA CYS A 199 -15.10 -7.95 -10.89
C CYS A 199 -16.38 -8.81 -10.97
N ARG A 200 -17.55 -8.18 -10.83
CA ARG A 200 -18.83 -8.79 -11.16
C ARG A 200 -19.30 -8.28 -12.51
N SER A 201 -19.90 -9.16 -13.30
CA SER A 201 -20.67 -8.76 -14.47
C SER A 201 -21.78 -7.82 -14.02
N PHE A 202 -21.88 -6.65 -14.63
CA PHE A 202 -23.00 -5.75 -14.43
C PHE A 202 -24.26 -6.43 -15.02
N ASN A 203 -25.00 -7.19 -14.21
CA ASN A 203 -26.30 -7.71 -14.65
C ASN A 203 -27.27 -6.53 -14.74
N LYS A 204 -27.54 -6.05 -15.96
CA LYS A 204 -28.59 -5.07 -16.28
C LYS A 204 -30.01 -5.63 -16.09
N SER A 205 -30.25 -6.39 -15.05
CA SER A 205 -31.55 -6.96 -14.74
C SER A 205 -31.81 -6.76 -13.26
N ILE A 206 -32.49 -5.67 -12.88
CA ILE A 206 -33.88 -5.66 -12.37
C ILE A 206 -34.38 -4.20 -12.46
N THR A 207 -34.94 -3.79 -13.60
CA THR A 207 -36.08 -2.86 -13.56
C THR A 207 -37.25 -3.65 -13.00
N LYS A 208 -37.66 -3.33 -11.77
CA LYS A 208 -38.98 -3.72 -11.24
C LYS A 208 -40.01 -2.73 -11.76
#